data_AF-A0A7C3R8I4-F1
#
_entry.id   AF-A0A7C3R8I4-F1
#
_cell.length_a   1.000
_cell.length_b   1.000
_cell.length_c   1.000
_cell.angle_alpha   90.00
_cell.angle_beta   90.00
_cell.angle_gamma   90.00
#
_symmetry.space_group_name_H-M   'P 1'
#
loop_
_entity.id
_entity.type
_entity.pdbx_description
1 polymer ?
#
loop_
_entity_poly.entity_id
_entity_poly.type
_entity_poly.pdbx_seq_one_letter_code
_entity_poly.pdbx_strand_id
1 'polypeptide(L)'
;MKKIRWREMDKRKKKKIMAIFLTSILMIGAIATTIYGLSKRPPDFEKLSDEKVFNYIKSGKAKTLDQQHLIKLGERLEKIPPEQRREVMGELTPEERENFGESRRRIAEVRLQKTIDEFFSLPPQKQNEFLDRQIDEMEKRMQEFRQRFGERGEGFPQGFMSPSGEMRQQGEGLSASGQQAGGQGEAARQGRRNISPDARLQRMRNRLSETTPEERAKRREYFRRLRERMAARGRSR
;
A
#
# COMPACT_ATOMS: atom_id res chain seq x y z
N MET A 1 -28.82 1.49 -51.30
CA MET A 1 -27.35 1.60 -51.09
C MET A 1 -26.63 1.41 -52.43
N LYS A 2 -25.87 2.40 -52.91
CA LYS A 2 -25.09 2.29 -54.16
C LYS A 2 -23.85 1.41 -53.89
N LYS A 3 -23.77 0.24 -54.53
CA LYS A 3 -22.56 -0.61 -54.50
C LYS A 3 -21.46 0.07 -55.31
N ILE A 4 -20.34 0.41 -54.68
CA ILE A 4 -19.16 0.96 -55.37
C ILE A 4 -18.60 -0.14 -56.29
N ARG A 5 -18.72 0.02 -57.61
CA ARG A 5 -18.17 -0.92 -58.59
C ARG A 5 -16.65 -0.73 -58.69
N TRP A 6 -15.92 -1.33 -57.76
CA TRP A 6 -14.45 -1.31 -57.72
C TRP A 6 -13.79 -1.79 -59.01
N ARG A 7 -14.45 -2.65 -59.79
CA ARG A 7 -13.89 -3.19 -61.04
C ARG A 7 -13.75 -2.11 -62.14
N GLU A 8 -14.66 -1.14 -62.21
CA GLU A 8 -14.72 -0.11 -63.25
C GLU A 8 -13.82 1.12 -62.98
N MET A 9 -13.20 1.21 -61.79
CA MET A 9 -12.32 2.35 -61.50
C MET A 9 -10.97 2.24 -62.21
N ASP A 10 -10.55 3.36 -62.81
CA ASP A 10 -9.20 3.57 -63.35
C ASP A 10 -8.11 3.26 -62.29
N LYS A 11 -6.99 2.68 -62.74
CA LYS A 11 -5.84 2.29 -61.91
C LYS A 11 -5.32 3.46 -61.07
N ARG A 12 -5.35 4.69 -61.60
CA ARG A 12 -4.93 5.90 -60.86
C ARG A 12 -5.88 6.21 -59.70
N LYS A 13 -7.20 6.07 -59.90
CA LYS A 13 -8.22 6.29 -58.85
C LYS A 13 -8.15 5.21 -57.76
N LYS A 14 -7.95 3.95 -58.14
CA LYS A 14 -7.71 2.83 -57.20
C LYS A 14 -6.52 3.09 -56.29
N LYS A 15 -5.36 3.50 -56.84
CA LYS A 15 -4.16 3.83 -56.07
C LYS A 15 -4.42 4.98 -55.07
N LYS A 16 -5.13 6.03 -55.47
CA LYS A 16 -5.50 7.14 -54.58
C LYS A 16 -6.40 6.70 -53.43
N ILE A 17 -7.44 5.90 -53.70
CA ILE A 17 -8.34 5.39 -52.65
C ILE A 17 -7.58 4.47 -51.69
N MET A 18 -6.73 3.59 -52.22
CA MET A 18 -5.90 2.70 -51.38
C MET A 18 -4.92 3.50 -50.52
N ALA A 19 -4.30 4.55 -51.06
CA ALA A 19 -3.43 5.45 -50.30
C ALA A 19 -4.19 6.18 -49.19
N ILE A 20 -5.39 6.71 -49.47
CA ILE A 20 -6.23 7.37 -48.45
C ILE A 20 -6.56 6.37 -47.33
N PHE A 21 -7.01 5.16 -47.68
CA PHE A 21 -7.33 4.13 -46.69
C PHE A 21 -6.13 3.76 -45.83
N LEU A 22 -4.96 3.58 -46.44
CA LEU A 22 -3.71 3.29 -45.72
C LEU A 22 -3.33 4.43 -44.77
N THR A 23 -3.44 5.69 -45.23
CA THR A 23 -3.16 6.87 -44.38
C THR A 23 -4.17 7.00 -43.23
N SER A 24 -5.44 6.70 -43.45
CA SER A 24 -6.45 6.69 -42.38
C SER A 24 -6.15 5.62 -41.33
N ILE A 25 -5.74 4.41 -41.74
CA ILE A 25 -5.33 3.36 -40.79
C ILE A 25 -4.10 3.80 -39.99
N LEU A 26 -3.09 4.39 -40.64
CA LEU A 26 -1.91 4.90 -39.94
C LEU A 26 -2.25 6.01 -38.95
N MET A 27 -3.14 6.93 -39.31
CA MET A 27 -3.63 7.99 -38.41
C MET A 27 -4.38 7.40 -37.21
N ILE A 28 -5.28 6.43 -37.44
CA ILE A 28 -6.02 5.74 -36.36
C ILE A 28 -5.04 4.99 -35.45
N GLY A 29 -4.04 4.30 -36.03
CA GLY A 29 -2.98 3.63 -35.28
C GLY A 29 -2.18 4.61 -34.41
N ALA A 30 -1.75 5.74 -34.97
CA ALA A 30 -1.03 6.78 -34.23
C ALA A 30 -1.88 7.34 -33.08
N ILE A 31 -3.16 7.67 -33.33
CA ILE A 31 -4.08 8.17 -32.30
C ILE A 31 -4.31 7.11 -31.20
N ALA A 32 -4.50 5.85 -31.58
CA ALA A 32 -4.66 4.78 -30.60
C ALA A 32 -3.41 4.61 -29.74
N THR A 33 -2.21 4.68 -30.32
CA THR A 33 -0.95 4.60 -29.57
C THR A 33 -0.73 5.79 -28.64
N THR A 34 -1.11 7.02 -29.04
CA THR A 34 -1.00 8.19 -28.17
C THR A 34 -2.00 8.15 -27.02
N ILE A 35 -3.25 7.77 -27.27
CA ILE A 35 -4.27 7.58 -26.22
C ILE A 35 -3.83 6.47 -25.25
N TYR A 36 -3.32 5.36 -25.78
CA TYR A 36 -2.83 4.25 -24.95
C TYR A 36 -1.63 4.68 -24.10
N GLY A 37 -0.65 5.38 -24.68
CA GLY A 37 0.50 5.92 -23.97
C GLY A 37 0.13 6.92 -22.88
N LEU A 38 -0.84 7.81 -23.16
CA LEU A 38 -1.38 8.76 -22.19
C LEU A 38 -2.16 8.06 -21.07
N SER A 39 -2.94 7.02 -21.39
CA SER A 39 -3.72 6.26 -20.41
C SER A 39 -2.85 5.47 -19.41
N LYS A 40 -1.61 5.16 -19.77
CA LYS A 40 -0.63 4.51 -18.88
C LYS A 40 0.12 5.48 -17.97
N ARG A 41 0.02 6.79 -18.21
CA ARG A 41 0.67 7.75 -17.31
C ARG A 41 -0.07 7.75 -15.98
N PRO A 42 0.64 7.54 -14.86
CA PRO A 42 0.03 7.68 -13.55
C PRO A 42 -0.51 9.09 -13.39
N PRO A 43 -1.69 9.25 -12.76
CA PRO A 43 -2.30 10.56 -12.60
C PRO A 43 -1.46 11.44 -11.65
N ASP A 44 -1.58 12.75 -11.83
CA ASP A 44 -1.01 13.73 -10.92
C ASP A 44 -1.84 13.77 -9.62
N PHE A 45 -1.44 12.97 -8.63
CA PHE A 45 -2.19 12.77 -7.38
C PHE A 45 -2.43 14.06 -6.59
N GLU A 46 -1.60 15.09 -6.78
CA GLU A 46 -1.77 16.39 -6.11
C GLU A 46 -2.98 17.15 -6.64
N LYS A 47 -3.34 16.95 -7.91
CA LYS A 47 -4.48 17.61 -8.58
C LYS A 47 -5.76 16.79 -8.54
N LEU A 48 -5.70 15.57 -8.01
CA LEU A 48 -6.89 14.73 -7.85
C LEU A 48 -7.73 15.16 -6.66
N SER A 49 -9.05 15.13 -6.84
CA SER A 49 -10.02 15.19 -5.74
C SER A 49 -9.86 13.99 -4.82
N ASP A 50 -10.29 14.12 -3.56
CA ASP A 50 -10.23 13.04 -2.56
C ASP A 50 -10.93 11.76 -3.08
N GLU A 51 -12.10 11.93 -3.68
CA GLU A 51 -12.89 10.84 -4.26
C GLU A 51 -12.12 10.09 -5.37
N LYS A 52 -11.42 10.82 -6.25
CA LYS A 52 -10.60 10.20 -7.31
C LYS A 52 -9.41 9.44 -6.72
N VAL A 53 -8.82 9.92 -5.64
CA VAL A 53 -7.74 9.23 -4.92
C VAL A 53 -8.27 7.92 -4.33
N PHE A 54 -9.44 7.94 -3.70
CA PHE A 54 -10.08 6.74 -3.16
C PHE A 54 -10.44 5.72 -4.24
N ASN A 55 -11.09 6.18 -5.32
CA ASN A 55 -11.43 5.35 -6.48
C ASN A 55 -10.18 4.69 -7.07
N TYR A 56 -9.06 5.42 -7.13
CA TYR A 56 -7.79 4.88 -7.59
C TYR A 56 -7.27 3.75 -6.69
N ILE A 57 -7.28 3.95 -5.37
CA ILE A 57 -6.79 2.98 -4.38
C ILE A 57 -7.65 1.71 -4.37
N LYS A 58 -8.99 1.85 -4.36
CA LYS A 58 -9.90 0.70 -4.31
C LYS A 58 -9.95 -0.09 -5.63
N SER A 59 -9.60 0.54 -6.75
CA SER A 59 -9.53 -0.12 -8.07
C SER A 59 -8.35 -1.08 -8.22
N GLY A 60 -7.41 -1.13 -7.26
CA GLY A 60 -6.20 -1.95 -7.34
C GLY A 60 -5.13 -1.42 -8.31
N LYS A 61 -5.38 -0.29 -8.99
CA LYS A 61 -4.41 0.35 -9.92
C LYS A 61 -3.13 0.82 -9.23
N ALA A 62 -3.14 1.02 -7.91
CA ALA A 62 -1.91 1.31 -7.17
C ALA A 62 -0.85 0.20 -7.32
N LYS A 63 -1.24 -1.02 -7.68
CA LYS A 63 -0.30 -2.13 -7.91
C LYS A 63 0.63 -1.90 -9.10
N THR A 64 0.24 -1.07 -10.06
CA THR A 64 1.02 -0.79 -11.27
C THR A 64 1.86 0.49 -11.16
N LEU A 65 1.79 1.19 -10.03
CA LEU A 65 2.57 2.40 -9.80
C LEU A 65 4.01 2.06 -9.45
N ASP A 66 4.92 2.93 -9.88
CA ASP A 66 6.29 2.93 -9.37
C ASP A 66 6.36 3.48 -7.93
N GLN A 67 7.55 3.41 -7.34
CA GLN A 67 7.78 3.85 -5.96
C GLN A 67 7.51 5.36 -5.77
N GLN A 68 7.90 6.21 -6.71
CA GLN A 68 7.73 7.66 -6.60
C GLN A 68 6.24 8.05 -6.58
N HIS A 69 5.46 7.43 -7.46
CA HIS A 69 4.02 7.65 -7.54
C HIS A 69 3.28 7.06 -6.32
N LEU A 70 3.74 5.92 -5.77
CA LEU A 70 3.22 5.38 -4.52
C LEU A 70 3.46 6.31 -3.33
N ILE A 71 4.62 6.97 -3.26
CA ILE A 71 4.93 7.97 -2.23
C ILE A 71 3.96 9.14 -2.32
N LYS A 72 3.80 9.73 -3.52
CA LYS A 72 2.86 10.84 -3.77
C LYS A 72 1.42 10.46 -3.45
N LEU A 73 0.99 9.27 -3.86
CA LEU A 73 -0.33 8.74 -3.53
C LEU A 73 -0.53 8.61 -2.01
N GLY A 74 0.49 8.15 -1.29
CA GLY A 74 0.47 8.08 0.17
C GLY A 74 0.39 9.45 0.83
N GLU A 75 1.17 10.42 0.37
CA GLU A 75 1.17 11.80 0.91
C GLU A 75 -0.19 12.45 0.69
N ARG A 76 -0.78 12.21 -0.48
CA ARG A 76 -2.13 12.68 -0.79
C ARG A 76 -3.18 12.02 0.11
N LEU A 77 -3.06 10.72 0.39
CA LEU A 77 -3.98 9.96 1.24
C LEU A 77 -3.91 10.39 2.72
N GLU A 78 -2.75 10.83 3.20
CA GLU A 78 -2.59 11.33 4.58
C GLU A 78 -3.23 12.69 4.79
N LYS A 79 -3.24 13.54 3.77
CA LYS A 79 -3.92 14.84 3.78
C LYS A 79 -5.44 14.70 3.86
N ILE A 80 -6.00 13.54 3.52
CA ILE A 80 -7.43 13.29 3.59
C ILE A 80 -7.87 13.14 5.07
N PRO A 81 -8.91 13.87 5.51
CA PRO A 81 -9.46 13.73 6.84
C PRO A 81 -9.75 12.26 7.20
N PRO A 82 -9.42 11.83 8.43
CA PRO A 82 -9.67 10.46 8.88
C PRO A 82 -11.15 10.05 8.82
N GLU A 83 -12.07 11.01 8.92
CA GLU A 83 -13.52 10.86 8.87
C GLU A 83 -13.97 10.43 7.48
N GLN A 84 -13.52 11.13 6.44
CA GLN A 84 -13.76 10.75 5.05
C GLN A 84 -13.15 9.38 4.72
N ARG A 85 -11.95 9.08 5.27
CA ARG A 85 -11.35 7.75 5.12
C ARG A 85 -12.20 6.64 5.76
N ARG A 86 -12.87 6.92 6.87
CA ARG A 86 -13.75 5.95 7.55
C ARG A 86 -15.05 5.72 6.78
N GLU A 87 -15.65 6.80 6.29
CA GLU A 87 -16.87 6.75 5.47
C GLU A 87 -16.65 5.89 4.23
N VAL A 88 -15.62 6.20 3.45
CA VAL A 88 -15.26 5.42 2.25
C VAL A 88 -15.01 3.95 2.60
N MET A 89 -14.35 3.65 3.73
CA MET A 89 -14.09 2.27 4.16
C MET A 89 -15.37 1.49 4.52
N GLY A 90 -16.41 2.17 4.99
CA GLY A 90 -17.72 1.59 5.30
C GLY A 90 -18.46 1.13 4.05
N GLU A 91 -18.28 1.85 2.94
CA GLU A 91 -18.96 1.61 1.67
C GLU A 91 -18.26 0.60 0.75
N LEU A 92 -17.01 0.21 1.06
CA LEU A 92 -16.27 -0.71 0.19
C LEU A 92 -16.89 -2.11 0.18
N THR A 93 -17.05 -2.64 -1.04
CA THR A 93 -17.27 -4.07 -1.26
C THR A 93 -16.11 -4.92 -0.72
N PRO A 94 -16.29 -6.23 -0.49
CA PRO A 94 -15.21 -7.09 0.01
C PRO A 94 -13.94 -7.06 -0.87
N GLU A 95 -14.10 -7.01 -2.19
CA GLU A 95 -13.00 -6.94 -3.15
C GLU A 95 -12.31 -5.57 -3.12
N GLU A 96 -13.07 -4.48 -3.15
CA GLU A 96 -12.53 -3.12 -3.02
C GLU A 96 -11.78 -2.94 -1.70
N ARG A 97 -12.26 -3.55 -0.60
CA ARG A 97 -11.60 -3.52 0.71
C ARG A 97 -10.26 -4.25 0.69
N GLU A 98 -10.17 -5.39 -0.02
CA GLU A 98 -8.91 -6.11 -0.21
C GLU A 98 -7.92 -5.28 -1.03
N ASN A 99 -8.35 -4.76 -2.18
CA ASN A 99 -7.55 -3.90 -3.04
C ASN A 99 -7.06 -2.64 -2.30
N PHE A 100 -7.95 -2.04 -1.50
CA PHE A 100 -7.61 -0.88 -0.68
C PHE A 100 -6.55 -1.22 0.37
N GLY A 101 -6.72 -2.35 1.07
CA GLY A 101 -5.76 -2.83 2.07
C GLY A 101 -4.38 -3.12 1.46
N GLU A 102 -4.32 -3.79 0.31
CA GLU A 102 -3.08 -4.10 -0.39
C GLU A 102 -2.38 -2.84 -0.90
N SER A 103 -3.14 -1.91 -1.49
CA SER A 103 -2.62 -0.62 -1.97
C SER A 103 -2.02 0.20 -0.83
N ARG A 104 -2.72 0.29 0.32
CA ARG A 104 -2.19 0.96 1.52
C ARG A 104 -0.93 0.29 2.06
N ARG A 105 -0.90 -1.05 2.04
CA ARG A 105 0.29 -1.81 2.46
C ARG A 105 1.50 -1.47 1.58
N ARG A 106 1.34 -1.45 0.25
CA ARG A 106 2.43 -1.10 -0.69
C ARG A 106 2.92 0.32 -0.48
N ILE A 107 2.00 1.28 -0.34
CA ILE A 107 2.33 2.68 -0.02
C ILE A 107 3.18 2.75 1.26
N ALA A 108 2.77 2.04 2.32
CA ALA A 108 3.50 2.01 3.58
C ALA A 108 4.88 1.34 3.44
N GLU A 109 4.99 0.27 2.66
CA GLU A 109 6.26 -0.43 2.40
C GLU A 109 7.26 0.49 1.69
N VAL A 110 6.85 1.20 0.64
CA VAL A 110 7.72 2.12 -0.10
C VAL A 110 8.15 3.31 0.76
N ARG A 111 7.24 3.86 1.56
CA ARG A 111 7.57 4.95 2.49
C ARG A 111 8.57 4.52 3.55
N LEU A 112 8.37 3.34 4.13
CA LEU A 112 9.31 2.76 5.08
C LEU A 112 10.69 2.55 4.43
N GLN A 113 10.73 2.08 3.19
CA GLN A 113 12.00 1.94 2.46
C GLN A 113 12.70 3.30 2.29
N LYS A 114 11.96 4.35 1.89
CA LYS A 114 12.48 5.73 1.82
C LYS A 114 13.04 6.18 3.17
N THR A 115 12.35 5.94 4.27
CA THR A 115 12.81 6.28 5.64
C THR A 115 14.10 5.53 6.00
N ILE A 116 14.20 4.25 5.64
CA ILE A 116 15.40 3.43 5.87
C ILE A 116 16.58 3.97 5.08
N ASP A 117 16.38 4.27 3.79
CA ASP A 117 17.45 4.79 2.95
C ASP A 117 17.88 6.20 3.38
N GLU A 118 16.94 7.04 3.81
CA GLU A 118 17.26 8.33 4.45
C GLU A 118 18.12 8.13 5.69
N PHE A 119 17.74 7.23 6.59
CA PHE A 119 18.52 6.92 7.80
C PHE A 119 19.97 6.51 7.48
N PHE A 120 20.18 5.59 6.53
CA PHE A 120 21.52 5.13 6.15
C PHE A 120 22.31 6.15 5.34
N SER A 121 21.66 7.15 4.73
CA SER A 121 22.33 8.26 4.05
C SER A 121 22.88 9.31 5.02
N LEU A 122 22.39 9.33 6.27
CA LEU A 122 22.81 10.29 7.28
C LEU A 122 24.15 9.89 7.92
N PRO A 123 25.02 10.86 8.27
CA PRO A 123 26.21 10.61 9.09
C PRO A 123 25.86 9.97 10.44
N PRO A 124 26.73 9.13 11.03
CA PRO A 124 26.44 8.43 12.29
C PRO A 124 25.97 9.33 13.44
N GLN A 125 26.47 10.58 13.50
CA GLN A 125 26.07 11.54 14.53
C GLN A 125 24.59 11.96 14.40
N LYS A 126 24.07 12.09 13.17
CA LYS A 126 22.70 12.52 12.88
C LYS A 126 21.68 11.37 12.90
N GLN A 127 22.15 10.13 12.88
CA GLN A 127 21.28 8.95 12.91
C GLN A 127 20.48 8.87 14.22
N ASN A 128 21.08 9.22 15.36
CA ASN A 128 20.37 9.22 16.65
C ASN A 128 19.26 10.29 16.69
N GLU A 129 19.55 11.50 16.21
CA GLU A 129 18.56 12.59 16.09
C GLU A 129 17.41 12.20 15.16
N PHE A 130 17.71 11.47 14.08
CA PHE A 130 16.69 10.93 13.19
C PHE A 130 15.79 9.92 13.90
N LEU A 131 16.37 8.96 14.63
CA LEU A 131 15.61 7.97 15.39
C LEU A 131 14.76 8.62 16.49
N ASP A 132 15.28 9.64 17.17
CA ASP A 132 14.51 10.38 18.19
C ASP A 132 13.26 11.02 17.61
N ARG A 133 13.38 11.68 16.46
CA ARG A 133 12.23 12.25 15.73
C ARG A 133 11.21 11.18 15.34
N GLN A 134 11.66 10.03 14.86
CA GLN A 134 10.78 8.91 14.51
C GLN A 134 10.03 8.37 15.74
N ILE A 135 10.71 8.26 16.88
CA ILE A 135 10.10 7.83 18.16
C ILE A 135 9.05 8.84 18.61
N ASP A 136 9.34 10.14 18.55
CA ASP A 136 8.39 11.19 18.96
C ASP A 136 7.15 11.21 18.04
N GLU A 137 7.32 11.02 16.73
CA GLU A 137 6.21 10.92 15.78
C GLU A 137 5.35 9.67 16.05
N MET A 138 5.98 8.53 16.33
CA MET A 138 5.28 7.30 16.72
C MET A 138 4.46 7.49 17.99
N GLU A 139 5.00 8.19 18.98
CA GLU A 139 4.30 8.48 20.23
C GLU A 139 3.15 9.44 20.07
N LYS A 140 3.34 10.50 19.30
CA LYS A 140 2.26 11.41 18.97
C LYS A 140 1.10 10.66 18.30
N ARG A 141 1.40 9.81 17.32
CA ARG A 141 0.39 8.95 16.66
C ARG A 141 -0.26 7.97 17.64
N MET A 142 0.51 7.38 18.55
CA MET A 142 0.01 6.48 19.59
C MET A 142 -0.95 7.20 20.53
N GLN A 143 -0.60 8.42 20.98
CA GLN A 143 -1.43 9.25 21.85
C GLN A 143 -2.71 9.68 21.14
N GLU A 144 -2.62 10.17 19.90
CA GLU A 144 -3.78 10.51 19.07
C GLU A 144 -4.70 9.30 18.88
N PHE A 145 -4.13 8.11 18.67
CA PHE A 145 -4.91 6.87 18.58
C PHE A 145 -5.61 6.55 19.90
N ARG A 146 -4.90 6.61 21.04
CA ARG A 146 -5.50 6.39 22.37
C ARG A 146 -6.61 7.38 22.68
N GLN A 147 -6.44 8.65 22.34
CA GLN A 147 -7.48 9.67 22.52
C GLN A 147 -8.73 9.37 21.68
N ARG A 148 -8.56 8.89 20.44
CA ARG A 148 -9.68 8.63 19.52
C ARG A 148 -10.43 7.35 19.77
N PHE A 149 -9.76 6.31 20.26
CA PHE A 149 -10.35 4.97 20.44
C PHE A 149 -10.50 4.60 21.93
N GLY A 150 -10.08 5.47 22.84
CA GLY A 150 -10.09 5.26 24.29
C GLY A 150 -9.05 4.23 24.76
N GLU A 151 -8.87 4.15 26.08
CA GLU A 151 -8.03 3.12 26.72
C GLU A 151 -8.59 1.69 26.56
N ARG A 152 -9.89 1.56 26.28
CA ARG A 152 -10.58 0.28 25.99
C ARG A 152 -10.26 -0.29 24.61
N GLY A 153 -9.53 0.45 23.77
CA GLY A 153 -8.93 -0.11 22.57
C GLY A 153 -7.78 -1.05 22.92
N GLU A 154 -8.07 -2.23 23.49
CA GLU A 154 -7.12 -3.35 23.76
C GLU A 154 -6.39 -3.87 22.49
N GLY A 155 -6.53 -3.18 21.36
CA GLY A 155 -6.05 -3.58 20.06
C GLY A 155 -5.24 -2.50 19.38
N PHE A 156 -4.32 -1.82 20.08
CA PHE A 156 -3.19 -1.27 19.32
C PHE A 156 -2.59 -2.44 18.55
N PRO A 157 -2.38 -2.36 17.21
CA PRO A 157 -1.83 -3.48 16.47
C PRO A 157 -0.43 -3.78 17.02
N GLN A 158 -0.34 -4.75 17.93
CA GLN A 158 0.89 -5.17 18.60
C GLN A 158 1.97 -5.59 17.59
N GLY A 159 1.58 -5.78 16.32
CA GLY A 159 2.47 -6.02 15.19
C GLY A 159 3.13 -4.78 14.57
N PHE A 160 2.89 -3.55 15.04
CA PHE A 160 3.54 -2.35 14.48
C PHE A 160 5.01 -2.19 14.94
N MET A 161 5.39 -2.81 16.07
CA MET A 161 6.75 -2.72 16.64
C MET A 161 7.51 -4.06 16.67
N SER A 162 6.95 -5.14 16.10
CA SER A 162 7.66 -6.42 15.93
C SER A 162 8.09 -6.61 14.47
N PRO A 163 9.39 -6.38 14.13
CA PRO A 163 9.91 -6.66 12.79
C PRO A 163 10.05 -8.17 12.55
N SER A 164 10.05 -8.96 13.63
CA SER A 164 10.07 -10.40 13.62
C SER A 164 8.75 -10.92 14.18
N GLY A 165 7.97 -11.59 13.33
CA GLY A 165 7.12 -12.69 13.79
C GLY A 165 7.98 -13.87 14.23
N GLU A 166 9.00 -13.62 15.06
CA GLU A 166 9.65 -14.65 15.86
C GLU A 166 8.63 -15.04 16.92
N MET A 167 7.76 -15.95 16.51
CA MET A 167 7.60 -17.20 17.23
C MET A 167 7.81 -17.06 18.75
N ARG A 168 6.76 -16.63 19.46
CA ARG A 168 6.45 -17.27 20.74
C ARG A 168 6.05 -18.72 20.45
N GLN A 169 7.01 -19.55 20.02
CA GLN A 169 7.06 -20.97 20.33
C GLN A 169 7.83 -21.08 21.65
N GLN A 170 7.17 -20.73 22.74
CA GLN A 170 7.59 -21.18 24.07
C GLN A 170 6.35 -21.10 24.94
N GLY A 171 5.83 -22.28 25.27
CA GLY A 171 4.57 -22.45 25.98
C GLY A 171 3.75 -23.68 25.60
N GLU A 172 4.36 -24.78 25.13
CA GLU A 172 3.87 -26.10 25.52
C GLU A 172 4.15 -26.24 27.02
N GLY A 173 3.24 -25.70 27.81
CA GLY A 173 3.26 -25.76 29.27
C GLY A 173 1.83 -25.98 29.71
N LEU A 174 1.53 -27.21 30.10
CA LEU A 174 0.35 -27.59 30.86
C LEU A 174 -0.02 -26.49 31.86
N SER A 175 -1.20 -25.90 31.71
CA SER A 175 -1.86 -25.17 32.78
C SER A 175 -3.31 -25.63 32.82
N ALA A 176 -3.48 -26.66 33.64
CA ALA A 176 -4.74 -27.06 34.20
C ALA A 176 -5.35 -25.90 35.02
N SER A 177 -6.67 -25.91 35.10
CA SER A 177 -7.52 -25.26 36.11
C SER A 177 -7.36 -23.74 36.30
N GLY A 178 -8.33 -23.00 35.79
CA GLY A 178 -8.59 -21.61 36.14
C GLY A 178 -9.97 -21.17 35.69
N GLN A 179 -11.00 -21.60 36.41
CA GLN A 179 -12.34 -21.03 36.34
C GLN A 179 -12.25 -19.51 36.58
N GLN A 180 -12.71 -18.71 35.62
CA GLN A 180 -13.26 -17.40 35.95
C GLN A 180 -14.49 -17.14 35.08
N ALA A 181 -15.63 -17.21 35.76
CA ALA A 181 -16.95 -16.91 35.26
C ALA A 181 -17.16 -15.39 35.16
N GLY A 182 -18.03 -14.99 34.22
CA GLY A 182 -18.82 -13.76 34.31
C GLY A 182 -18.35 -12.61 33.41
N GLY A 183 -18.94 -12.51 32.22
CA GLY A 183 -18.84 -11.30 31.40
C GLY A 183 -19.39 -11.47 30.00
N GLN A 184 -20.72 -11.36 29.87
CA GLN A 184 -21.42 -11.24 28.59
C GLN A 184 -20.73 -10.20 27.68
N GLY A 185 -20.13 -10.67 26.59
CA GLY A 185 -19.45 -9.83 25.60
C GLY A 185 -18.89 -10.64 24.42
N GLU A 186 -19.56 -11.73 24.03
CA GLU A 186 -19.02 -12.71 23.07
C GLU A 186 -19.33 -12.44 21.58
N ALA A 187 -19.98 -11.33 21.23
CA ALA A 187 -20.38 -11.09 19.83
C ALA A 187 -19.44 -10.18 18.99
N ALA A 188 -18.39 -9.57 19.57
CA ALA A 188 -17.61 -8.53 18.85
C ALA A 188 -16.14 -8.87 18.55
N ARG A 189 -15.61 -10.01 19.02
CA ARG A 189 -14.17 -10.36 18.88
C ARG A 189 -13.83 -11.36 17.76
N GLN A 190 -14.80 -11.79 16.95
CA GLN A 190 -14.60 -12.71 15.81
C GLN A 190 -14.14 -12.03 14.49
N GLY A 191 -13.39 -10.93 14.57
CA GLY A 191 -12.97 -10.15 13.39
C GLY A 191 -11.57 -10.44 12.85
N ARG A 192 -10.70 -11.14 13.60
CA ARG A 192 -9.40 -11.57 13.07
C ARG A 192 -9.60 -12.87 12.30
N ARG A 193 -9.94 -12.76 11.01
CA ARG A 193 -9.92 -13.89 10.06
C ARG A 193 -8.62 -14.66 10.28
N ASN A 194 -8.73 -15.92 10.70
CA ASN A 194 -7.61 -16.85 10.75
C ASN A 194 -7.08 -17.01 9.32
N ILE A 195 -6.05 -16.22 8.97
CA ILE A 195 -5.35 -16.36 7.70
C ILE A 195 -4.81 -17.78 7.67
N SER A 196 -5.15 -18.55 6.62
CA SER A 196 -4.67 -19.93 6.49
C SER A 196 -3.14 -19.97 6.54
N PRO A 197 -2.53 -21.04 7.10
CA PRO A 197 -1.08 -21.20 7.11
C PRO A 197 -0.46 -21.00 5.72
N ASP A 198 -1.12 -21.51 4.68
CA ASP A 198 -0.68 -21.39 3.29
C ASP A 198 -0.70 -19.94 2.79
N ALA A 199 -1.76 -19.18 3.09
CA ALA A 199 -1.84 -17.76 2.72
C ALA A 199 -0.75 -16.94 3.43
N ARG A 200 -0.37 -17.31 4.67
CA ARG A 200 0.75 -16.69 5.39
C ARG A 200 2.09 -17.02 4.71
N LEU A 201 2.31 -18.29 4.35
CA LEU A 201 3.53 -18.72 3.65
C LEU A 201 3.66 -18.06 2.28
N GLN A 202 2.57 -17.96 1.51
CA GLN A 202 2.56 -17.28 0.22
C GLN A 202 2.89 -15.79 0.36
N ARG A 203 2.32 -15.10 1.35
CA ARG A 203 2.69 -13.71 1.66
C ARG A 203 4.17 -13.56 2.02
N MET A 204 4.72 -14.50 2.78
CA MET A 204 6.14 -14.50 3.12
C MET A 204 7.00 -14.71 1.87
N ARG A 205 6.67 -15.67 1.01
CA ARG A 205 7.35 -15.91 -0.27
C ARG A 205 7.32 -14.68 -1.16
N ASN A 206 6.15 -14.07 -1.34
CA ASN A 206 5.99 -12.85 -2.14
C ASN A 206 6.88 -11.70 -1.60
N ARG A 207 6.94 -11.53 -0.28
CA ARG A 207 7.85 -10.52 0.33
C ARG A 207 9.32 -10.84 0.08
N LEU A 208 9.70 -12.12 0.16
CA LEU A 208 11.09 -12.54 -0.06
C LEU A 208 11.49 -12.39 -1.54
N SER A 209 10.57 -12.57 -2.48
CA SER A 209 10.83 -12.32 -3.90
C SER A 209 10.83 -10.84 -4.27
N GLU A 210 10.07 -10.00 -3.54
CA GLU A 210 9.97 -8.56 -3.79
C GLU A 210 11.13 -7.74 -3.19
N THR A 211 11.94 -8.31 -2.29
CA THR A 211 13.00 -7.57 -1.57
C THR A 211 14.37 -8.22 -1.70
N THR A 212 15.41 -7.40 -1.88
CA THR A 212 16.79 -7.91 -1.98
C THR A 212 17.32 -8.35 -0.61
N PRO A 213 18.35 -9.22 -0.54
CA PRO A 213 19.02 -9.53 0.72
C PRO A 213 19.56 -8.28 1.45
N GLU A 214 20.08 -7.30 0.71
CA GLU A 214 20.61 -6.05 1.26
C GLU A 214 19.52 -5.16 1.86
N GLU A 215 18.39 -5.00 1.17
CA GLU A 215 17.23 -4.26 1.69
C GLU A 215 16.72 -4.89 3.00
N ARG A 216 16.67 -6.23 3.05
CA ARG A 216 16.28 -6.96 4.26
C ARG A 216 17.28 -6.74 5.40
N ALA A 217 18.58 -6.72 5.12
CA ALA A 217 19.60 -6.44 6.11
C ALA A 217 19.49 -5.00 6.65
N LYS A 218 19.37 -3.99 5.77
CA LYS A 218 19.13 -2.60 6.13
C LYS A 218 17.88 -2.44 7.00
N ARG A 219 16.76 -3.06 6.60
CA ARG A 219 15.52 -3.02 7.37
C ARG A 219 15.70 -3.62 8.77
N ARG A 220 16.36 -4.78 8.90
CA ARG A 220 16.63 -5.42 10.21
C ARG A 220 17.48 -4.52 11.09
N GLU A 221 18.56 -3.96 10.53
CA GLU A 221 19.47 -3.08 11.25
C GLU A 221 18.77 -1.78 11.69
N TYR A 222 17.99 -1.14 10.82
CA TYR A 222 17.18 0.03 11.14
C TYR A 222 16.27 -0.23 12.36
N PHE A 223 15.49 -1.31 12.33
CA PHE A 223 14.60 -1.65 13.44
C PHE A 223 15.33 -2.10 14.71
N ARG A 224 16.52 -2.69 14.59
CA ARG A 224 17.39 -2.98 15.75
C ARG A 224 17.78 -1.67 16.44
N ARG A 225 18.33 -0.71 15.68
CA ARG A 225 18.75 0.61 16.19
C ARG A 225 17.59 1.42 16.75
N LEU A 226 16.44 1.40 16.09
CA LEU A 226 15.23 2.07 16.59
C LEU A 226 14.80 1.49 17.96
N ARG A 227 14.82 0.16 18.13
CA ARG A 227 14.51 -0.49 19.42
C ARG A 227 15.52 -0.16 20.50
N GLU A 228 16.81 -0.22 20.19
CA GLU A 228 17.87 0.18 21.12
C GLU A 228 17.70 1.64 21.57
N ARG A 229 17.37 2.54 20.65
CA ARG A 229 17.14 3.95 20.97
C ARG A 229 15.90 4.15 21.84
N MET A 230 14.80 3.43 21.56
CA MET A 230 13.61 3.46 22.42
C MET A 230 13.89 2.95 23.84
N ALA A 231 14.68 1.88 23.97
CA ALA A 231 15.10 1.36 25.27
C ALA A 231 15.98 2.36 26.02
N ALA A 232 16.93 3.00 25.33
CA ALA A 232 17.80 4.03 25.91
C ALA A 232 17.02 5.26 26.42
N ARG A 233 15.87 5.59 25.80
CA ARG A 233 14.96 6.64 26.27
C ARG A 233 14.08 6.22 27.46
N GLY A 234 14.25 5.00 27.98
CA GLY A 234 13.46 4.47 29.10
C GLY A 234 12.04 4.06 28.72
N ARG A 235 11.76 3.82 27.43
CA ARG A 235 10.40 3.59 26.91
C ARG A 235 10.10 2.13 26.57
N SER A 236 10.98 1.19 26.94
CA SER A 236 10.68 -0.24 26.95
C SER A 236 10.03 -0.63 28.29
N ARG A 237 8.72 -0.42 28.42
CA ARG A 237 7.91 -1.09 29.44
C ARG A 237 6.62 -1.59 28.80
#